data_AF-A0A933C4N8-F1
#
_entry.id   AF-A0A933C4N8-F1
#
_cell.length_a   1.000
_cell.length_b   1.000
_cell.length_c   1.000
_cell.angle_alpha   90.00
_cell.angle_beta   90.00
_cell.angle_gamma   90.00
#
_symmetry.space_group_name_H-M   'P 1'
#
loop_
_entity.id
_entity.type
_entity.pdbx_description
1 polymer ?
#
loop_
_entity_poly.entity_id
_entity_poly.type
_entity_poly.pdbx_seq_one_letter_code
_entity_poly.pdbx_strand_id
1 'polypeptide(L)'
;MRPLGSGEAVMLAGTEGAYYPFWSYDSKWIGFFSSTTGKLKKVDVSGNPPVTICDAPVGRGGTWSPDDVIVFAPLSQGPLYSVSASGGDPVRVTQTDTSRRESSQRWPCFLPDGKRFLYFSRTISFGSEAEGDAIMAASLDGGSSTFVTNSSTNAMYASGHLLYMRGGTLLVQRFDESTLSISGDPLSIAEGVINDAGFSLGVFSASQNGILAYQTGVGIAGARLIIT
;
A
#
# COMPACT_ATOMS: atom_id res chain seq x y z
N MET A 1 -16.82 11.28 -12.64
CA MET A 1 -16.08 12.50 -12.27
C MET A 1 -17.06 13.41 -11.52
N ARG A 2 -17.02 13.40 -10.19
CA ARG A 2 -17.81 14.32 -9.35
C ARG A 2 -17.08 15.66 -9.24
N PRO A 3 -17.75 16.81 -9.20
CA PRO A 3 -17.09 18.09 -9.01
C PRO A 3 -16.51 18.21 -7.58
N LEU A 4 -15.24 18.61 -7.49
CA LEU A 4 -14.60 19.12 -6.27
C LEU A 4 -15.34 20.40 -5.83
N GLY A 5 -16.31 20.30 -4.92
CA GLY A 5 -17.15 21.48 -4.66
C GLY A 5 -17.90 21.61 -3.34
N SER A 6 -18.00 20.60 -2.47
CA SER A 6 -18.79 20.77 -1.23
C SER A 6 -18.05 20.59 0.09
N GLY A 7 -16.85 19.98 0.12
CA GLY A 7 -16.06 19.82 1.36
C GLY A 7 -16.73 19.01 2.48
N GLU A 8 -17.98 18.57 2.31
CA GLU A 8 -18.70 17.74 3.27
C GLU A 8 -18.29 16.27 3.12
N ALA A 9 -17.63 15.75 4.16
CA ALA A 9 -17.37 14.33 4.30
C ALA A 9 -18.67 13.59 4.63
N VAL A 10 -19.09 12.67 3.77
CA VAL A 10 -20.24 11.79 3.99
C VAL A 10 -19.76 10.47 4.59
N MET A 11 -20.34 10.05 5.72
CA MET A 11 -20.06 8.73 6.27
C MET A 11 -20.76 7.65 5.43
N LEU A 12 -20.02 6.59 5.10
CA LEU A 12 -20.58 5.41 4.45
C LEU A 12 -21.06 4.44 5.53
N ALA A 13 -22.34 4.12 5.56
CA ALA A 13 -22.89 3.20 6.55
C ALA A 13 -22.26 1.79 6.40
N GLY A 14 -21.97 1.11 7.51
CA GLY A 14 -21.40 -0.24 7.48
C GLY A 14 -19.88 -0.28 7.31
N THR A 15 -19.21 0.87 7.34
CA THR A 15 -17.74 1.01 7.33
C THR A 15 -17.18 1.39 8.71
N GLU A 16 -17.90 1.10 9.79
CA GLU A 16 -17.44 1.36 11.15
C GLU A 16 -16.20 0.52 11.46
N GLY A 17 -15.14 1.18 11.94
CA GLY A 17 -13.84 0.54 12.15
C GLY A 17 -13.08 0.22 10.86
N ALA A 18 -13.47 0.80 9.72
CA ALA A 18 -12.71 0.71 8.48
C ALA A 18 -11.34 1.37 8.61
N TYR A 19 -10.31 0.70 8.09
CA TYR A 19 -8.95 1.20 8.10
C TYR A 19 -8.18 0.76 6.85
N TYR A 20 -7.13 1.52 6.53
CA TYR A 20 -6.29 1.37 5.32
C TYR A 20 -7.10 1.21 4.01
N PRO A 21 -7.94 2.19 3.65
CA PRO A 21 -8.71 2.12 2.41
C PRO A 21 -7.79 2.21 1.19
N PHE A 22 -8.17 1.53 0.11
CA PHE A 22 -7.51 1.59 -1.20
C PHE A 22 -8.55 1.53 -2.32
N TRP A 23 -8.27 2.20 -3.43
CA TRP A 23 -9.20 2.35 -4.55
C TRP A 23 -9.13 1.15 -5.50
N SER A 24 -10.26 0.79 -6.10
CA SER A 24 -10.25 0.01 -7.34
C SER A 24 -9.62 0.82 -8.46
N TYR A 25 -9.04 0.12 -9.44
CA TYR A 25 -8.40 0.76 -10.59
C TYR A 25 -9.36 1.72 -11.33
N ASP A 26 -10.63 1.34 -11.46
CA ASP A 26 -11.67 2.12 -12.12
C ASP A 26 -12.32 3.20 -11.23
N SER A 27 -11.83 3.39 -9.99
CA SER A 27 -12.32 4.36 -9.01
C SER A 27 -13.80 4.23 -8.64
N LYS A 28 -14.43 3.06 -8.85
CA LYS A 28 -15.82 2.81 -8.47
C LYS A 28 -15.99 2.14 -7.11
N TRP A 29 -14.94 1.51 -6.60
CA TRP A 29 -14.96 0.79 -5.34
C TRP A 29 -13.80 1.22 -4.44
N ILE A 30 -14.04 1.07 -3.15
CA ILE A 30 -13.05 1.24 -2.10
C ILE A 30 -12.93 -0.09 -1.37
N GLY A 31 -11.75 -0.71 -1.43
CA GLY A 31 -11.37 -1.81 -0.55
C GLY A 31 -10.94 -1.28 0.80
N PHE A 32 -11.27 -1.97 1.88
CA PHE A 32 -10.87 -1.59 3.23
C PHE A 32 -10.83 -2.80 4.18
N PHE A 33 -10.07 -2.67 5.25
CA PHE A 33 -10.04 -3.66 6.33
C PHE A 33 -10.99 -3.23 7.45
N SER A 34 -11.68 -4.20 8.05
CA SER A 34 -12.61 -3.94 9.15
C SER A 34 -12.01 -4.44 10.46
N SER A 35 -11.76 -3.52 11.41
CA SER A 35 -11.19 -3.89 12.71
C SER A 35 -12.20 -4.61 13.61
N THR A 36 -13.49 -4.44 13.34
CA THR A 36 -14.59 -5.05 14.08
C THR A 36 -14.89 -6.48 13.63
N THR A 37 -14.66 -6.79 12.34
CA THR A 37 -14.97 -8.11 11.78
C THR A 37 -13.73 -8.92 11.38
N GLY A 38 -12.54 -8.30 11.32
CA GLY A 38 -11.33 -8.97 10.85
C GLY A 38 -11.40 -9.43 9.38
N LYS A 39 -12.12 -8.67 8.54
CA LYS A 39 -12.35 -9.00 7.12
C LYS A 39 -11.81 -7.92 6.21
N LEU A 40 -11.39 -8.33 5.02
CA LEU A 40 -11.25 -7.46 3.86
C LEU A 40 -12.64 -7.29 3.23
N LYS A 41 -13.05 -6.05 3.02
CA LYS A 41 -14.35 -5.69 2.45
C LYS A 41 -14.18 -4.68 1.33
N LYS A 42 -15.21 -4.51 0.52
CA LYS A 42 -15.33 -3.41 -0.44
C LYS A 42 -16.68 -2.71 -0.32
N VAL A 43 -16.70 -1.44 -0.69
CA VAL A 43 -17.91 -0.63 -0.80
C VAL A 43 -17.84 0.17 -2.10
N ASP A 44 -18.97 0.33 -2.78
CA ASP A 44 -19.00 1.20 -3.96
C ASP A 44 -19.08 2.66 -3.52
N VAL A 45 -18.67 3.57 -4.40
CA VAL A 45 -18.64 5.02 -4.12
C VAL A 45 -20.01 5.63 -3.84
N SER A 46 -21.11 4.96 -4.21
CA SER A 46 -22.47 5.40 -3.91
C SER A 46 -22.89 5.07 -2.48
N GLY A 47 -22.09 4.28 -1.75
CA GLY A 47 -22.32 3.96 -0.35
C GLY A 47 -23.34 2.86 -0.09
N ASN A 48 -23.52 1.91 -1.03
CA ASN A 48 -24.33 0.72 -0.74
C ASN A 48 -23.65 -0.12 0.36
N PRO A 49 -24.38 -1.06 0.99
CA PRO A 49 -23.82 -1.89 2.04
C PRO A 49 -22.51 -2.59 1.62
N PRO A 50 -21.45 -2.55 2.45
CA PRO A 50 -20.16 -3.14 2.07
C PRO A 50 -20.21 -4.67 1.95
N VAL A 51 -19.57 -5.18 0.91
CA VAL A 51 -19.45 -6.59 0.57
C VAL A 51 -18.18 -7.17 1.17
N THR A 52 -18.28 -8.33 1.81
CA THR A 52 -17.12 -9.07 2.32
C THR A 52 -16.40 -9.79 1.18
N ILE A 53 -15.07 -9.68 1.15
CA ILE A 53 -14.21 -10.35 0.16
C ILE A 53 -13.63 -11.63 0.76
N CYS A 54 -12.90 -11.50 1.87
CA CYS A 54 -12.24 -12.62 2.54
C CYS A 54 -11.80 -12.26 3.97
N ASP A 55 -11.16 -13.21 4.64
CA ASP A 55 -10.59 -13.02 5.97
C ASP A 55 -9.29 -12.21 5.89
N ALA A 56 -9.17 -11.21 6.75
CA ALA A 56 -7.99 -10.38 6.90
C ALA A 56 -7.93 -9.80 8.33
N PRO A 57 -7.61 -10.64 9.34
CA PRO A 57 -7.78 -10.26 10.74
C PRO A 57 -6.97 -9.02 11.15
N VAL A 58 -5.80 -8.82 10.56
CA VAL A 58 -4.86 -7.76 10.95
C VAL A 58 -4.20 -7.15 9.71
N GLY A 59 -5.01 -6.50 8.87
CA GLY A 59 -4.62 -5.97 7.56
C GLY A 59 -3.44 -5.00 7.59
N ARG A 60 -2.56 -5.08 6.58
CA ARG A 60 -1.43 -4.15 6.37
C ARG A 60 -1.39 -3.61 4.94
N GLY A 61 -2.54 -3.12 4.49
CA GLY A 61 -2.71 -2.50 3.17
C GLY A 61 -3.07 -3.48 2.07
N GLY A 62 -3.63 -2.92 1.00
CA GLY A 62 -4.01 -3.63 -0.21
C GLY A 62 -3.92 -2.72 -1.43
N THR A 63 -3.90 -3.33 -2.62
CA THR A 63 -3.90 -2.68 -3.93
C THR A 63 -4.76 -3.50 -4.88
N TRP A 64 -5.41 -2.84 -5.84
CA TRP A 64 -6.43 -3.44 -6.71
C TRP A 64 -6.05 -3.23 -8.17
N SER A 65 -5.94 -4.32 -8.94
CA SER A 65 -5.54 -4.31 -10.34
C SER A 65 -6.72 -3.94 -11.27
N PRO A 66 -6.44 -3.62 -12.55
CA PRO A 66 -7.46 -3.51 -13.59
C PRO A 66 -8.26 -4.80 -13.83
N ASP A 67 -7.68 -5.96 -13.52
CA ASP A 67 -8.26 -7.30 -13.74
C ASP A 67 -9.05 -7.82 -12.52
N ASP A 68 -9.50 -6.92 -11.64
CA ASP A 68 -10.25 -7.24 -10.44
C ASP A 68 -9.54 -8.20 -9.46
N VAL A 69 -8.20 -8.15 -9.42
CA VAL A 69 -7.39 -8.85 -8.43
C VAL A 69 -6.95 -7.88 -7.35
N ILE A 70 -7.11 -8.27 -6.09
CA ILE A 70 -6.61 -7.52 -4.95
C ILE A 70 -5.39 -8.23 -4.38
N VAL A 71 -4.25 -7.54 -4.29
CA VAL A 71 -3.07 -7.98 -3.52
C VAL A 71 -3.08 -7.27 -2.18
N PHE A 72 -2.91 -8.01 -1.09
CA PHE A 72 -3.04 -7.49 0.26
C PHE A 72 -2.23 -8.28 1.28
N ALA A 73 -1.99 -7.65 2.44
CA ALA A 73 -1.42 -8.30 3.62
C ALA A 73 -2.56 -8.62 4.61
N PRO A 74 -2.94 -9.91 4.81
CA PRO A 74 -4.04 -10.28 5.72
C PRO A 74 -3.67 -10.21 7.21
N LEU A 75 -2.37 -10.32 7.52
CA LEU A 75 -1.83 -10.48 8.86
C LEU A 75 -0.76 -9.42 9.14
N SER A 76 -0.39 -9.27 10.42
CA SER A 76 0.69 -8.38 10.85
C SER A 76 2.08 -8.85 10.42
N GLN A 77 2.23 -10.14 10.13
CA GLN A 77 3.48 -10.82 9.75
C GLN A 77 3.23 -11.76 8.57
N GLY A 78 4.30 -12.08 7.84
CA GLY A 78 4.26 -13.02 6.73
C GLY A 78 4.13 -12.36 5.34
N PRO A 79 3.78 -13.17 4.33
CA PRO A 79 3.77 -12.76 2.93
C PRO A 79 2.48 -12.02 2.53
N LEU A 80 2.45 -11.58 1.29
CA LEU A 80 1.27 -11.03 0.61
C LEU A 80 0.45 -12.14 -0.05
N TYR A 81 -0.84 -11.87 -0.16
CA TYR A 81 -1.83 -12.74 -0.75
C TYR A 81 -2.60 -11.98 -1.83
N SER A 82 -3.10 -12.69 -2.82
CA SER A 82 -4.07 -12.20 -3.80
C SER A 82 -5.43 -12.85 -3.61
N VAL A 83 -6.50 -12.12 -3.91
CA VAL A 83 -7.86 -12.63 -3.96
C VAL A 83 -8.63 -11.93 -5.09
N SER A 84 -9.63 -12.59 -5.67
CA SER A 84 -10.57 -11.92 -6.55
C SER A 84 -11.33 -10.84 -5.78
N ALA A 85 -11.60 -9.69 -6.41
CA ALA A 85 -12.45 -8.66 -5.84
C ALA A 85 -13.90 -9.10 -5.61
N SER A 86 -14.33 -10.21 -6.21
CA SER A 86 -15.62 -10.86 -5.92
C SER A 86 -15.60 -11.68 -4.62
N GLY A 87 -14.44 -11.82 -3.97
CA GLY A 87 -14.22 -12.72 -2.85
C GLY A 87 -13.76 -14.11 -3.27
N GLY A 88 -13.45 -14.93 -2.27
CA GLY A 88 -12.91 -16.29 -2.43
C GLY A 88 -11.73 -16.55 -1.50
N ASP A 89 -11.09 -17.69 -1.70
CA ASP A 89 -9.92 -18.09 -0.91
C ASP A 89 -8.66 -17.32 -1.36
N PRO A 90 -7.97 -16.62 -0.44
CA PRO A 90 -6.73 -15.93 -0.78
C PRO A 90 -5.61 -16.89 -1.14
N VAL A 91 -4.86 -16.54 -2.19
CA VAL A 91 -3.69 -17.30 -2.68
C VAL A 91 -2.42 -16.52 -2.35
N ARG A 92 -1.41 -17.19 -1.79
CA ARG A 92 -0.11 -16.56 -1.49
C ARG A 92 0.61 -16.16 -2.78
N VAL A 93 1.08 -14.91 -2.88
CA VAL A 93 1.78 -14.38 -4.08
C VAL A 93 3.24 -14.01 -3.84
N THR A 94 3.68 -13.95 -2.58
CA THR A 94 5.09 -13.73 -2.23
C THR A 94 5.55 -14.75 -1.19
N GLN A 95 6.84 -14.77 -0.92
CA GLN A 95 7.43 -15.56 0.15
C GLN A 95 8.37 -14.67 0.95
N THR A 96 8.33 -14.78 2.27
CA THR A 96 9.28 -14.10 3.16
C THR A 96 10.65 -14.76 3.06
N ASP A 97 11.68 -13.96 2.89
CA ASP A 97 13.07 -14.41 2.87
C ASP A 97 13.64 -14.49 4.28
N THR A 98 13.87 -15.72 4.76
CA THR A 98 14.47 -15.96 6.08
C THR A 98 15.94 -15.59 6.15
N SER A 99 16.66 -15.63 5.03
CA SER A 99 18.07 -15.23 4.98
C SER A 99 18.23 -13.72 5.21
N ARG A 100 17.28 -12.93 4.71
CA ARG A 100 17.14 -11.49 4.99
C ARG A 100 16.40 -11.18 6.29
N ARG A 101 15.93 -12.21 7.00
CA ARG A 101 15.12 -12.11 8.24
C ARG A 101 13.85 -11.29 8.03
N GLU A 102 13.20 -11.44 6.87
CA GLU A 102 11.91 -10.80 6.60
C GLU A 102 10.84 -11.33 7.56
N SER A 103 10.13 -10.42 8.22
CA SER A 103 9.03 -10.73 9.15
C SER A 103 7.67 -10.36 8.61
N SER A 104 7.58 -9.34 7.76
CA SER A 104 6.32 -8.79 7.32
C SER A 104 6.48 -8.12 5.96
N GLN A 105 5.64 -8.51 5.02
CA GLN A 105 5.51 -7.88 3.71
C GLN A 105 4.14 -7.18 3.65
N ARG A 106 4.14 -5.90 3.31
CA ARG A 106 2.98 -5.02 3.50
C ARG A 106 2.98 -3.83 2.55
N TRP A 107 1.88 -3.09 2.55
CA TRP A 107 1.66 -1.89 1.76
C TRP A 107 1.92 -2.09 0.25
N PRO A 108 1.25 -3.08 -0.38
CA PRO A 108 1.47 -3.31 -1.79
C PRO A 108 0.94 -2.16 -2.65
N CYS A 109 1.55 -1.92 -3.80
CA CYS A 109 1.17 -0.91 -4.78
C CYS A 109 1.35 -1.47 -6.19
N PHE A 110 0.26 -1.63 -6.95
CA PHE A 110 0.32 -2.11 -8.32
C PHE A 110 1.06 -1.13 -9.23
N LEU A 111 1.85 -1.67 -10.15
CA LEU A 111 2.35 -0.96 -11.31
C LEU A 111 1.26 -0.87 -12.39
N PRO A 112 1.39 0.05 -13.36
CA PRO A 112 0.40 0.26 -14.43
C PRO A 112 -0.01 -0.97 -15.23
N ASP A 113 0.84 -2.00 -15.31
CA ASP A 113 0.53 -3.24 -16.02
C ASP A 113 -0.48 -4.16 -15.32
N GLY A 114 -0.85 -3.85 -14.08
CA GLY A 114 -1.82 -4.64 -13.31
C GLY A 114 -1.33 -6.00 -12.80
N LYS A 115 -0.07 -6.36 -13.08
CA LYS A 115 0.52 -7.66 -12.76
C LYS A 115 1.64 -7.55 -11.75
N ARG A 116 2.52 -6.58 -11.96
CA ARG A 116 3.66 -6.34 -11.07
C ARG A 116 3.28 -5.32 -10.01
N PHE A 117 3.84 -5.49 -8.84
CA PHE A 117 3.56 -4.63 -7.70
C PHE A 117 4.80 -4.42 -6.85
N LEU A 118 4.88 -3.24 -6.26
CA LEU A 118 5.83 -2.89 -5.22
C LEU A 118 5.26 -3.30 -3.86
N TYR A 119 6.13 -3.58 -2.90
CA TYR A 119 5.73 -3.75 -1.50
C TYR A 119 6.87 -3.39 -0.55
N PHE A 120 6.51 -3.08 0.69
CA PHE A 120 7.46 -2.86 1.76
C PHE A 120 7.76 -4.18 2.47
N SER A 121 9.03 -4.55 2.53
CA SER A 121 9.54 -5.70 3.27
C SER A 121 10.22 -5.23 4.55
N ARG A 122 9.68 -5.70 5.69
CA ARG A 122 10.21 -5.42 7.01
C ARG A 122 11.06 -6.58 7.50
N THR A 123 12.27 -6.28 7.93
CA THR A 123 13.20 -7.24 8.52
C THR A 123 13.19 -7.18 10.05
N ILE A 124 13.54 -8.29 10.69
CA ILE A 124 13.83 -8.29 12.12
C ILE A 124 15.30 -7.91 12.30
N SER A 125 15.55 -6.70 12.77
CA SER A 125 16.90 -6.26 13.11
C SER A 125 17.22 -6.61 14.56
N PHE A 126 18.06 -7.62 14.75
CA PHE A 126 18.87 -7.81 15.96
C PHE A 126 20.34 -7.72 15.53
N GLY A 127 21.07 -6.71 16.00
CA GLY A 127 22.47 -6.47 15.61
C GLY A 127 22.63 -5.80 14.24
N SER A 128 23.86 -5.79 13.71
CA SER A 128 24.26 -5.00 12.53
C SER A 128 24.20 -5.74 11.18
N GLU A 129 23.71 -6.98 11.13
CA GLU A 129 23.82 -7.88 9.95
C GLU A 129 22.60 -7.90 9.02
N ALA A 130 21.45 -7.33 9.41
CA ALA A 130 20.28 -7.33 8.52
C ALA A 130 20.46 -6.29 7.40
N GLU A 131 20.16 -6.64 6.14
CA GLU A 131 20.15 -5.71 5.00
C GLU A 131 19.13 -4.56 5.15
N GLY A 132 18.30 -4.64 6.19
CA GLY A 132 17.34 -3.62 6.59
C GLY A 132 16.04 -3.66 5.80
N ASP A 133 15.13 -2.78 6.20
CA ASP A 133 13.84 -2.62 5.56
C ASP A 133 13.98 -2.08 4.12
N ALA A 134 13.14 -2.58 3.22
CA ALA A 134 13.29 -2.33 1.78
C ALA A 134 11.96 -2.25 1.04
N ILE A 135 11.97 -1.54 -0.08
CA ILE A 135 11.00 -1.70 -1.16
C ILE A 135 11.47 -2.83 -2.06
N MET A 136 10.55 -3.75 -2.29
CA MET A 136 10.73 -4.90 -3.16
C MET A 136 9.66 -4.85 -4.27
N ALA A 137 9.88 -5.58 -5.35
CA ALA A 137 8.90 -5.78 -6.41
C ALA A 137 8.63 -7.27 -6.63
N ALA A 138 7.40 -7.61 -6.97
CA ALA A 138 6.96 -8.97 -7.30
C ALA A 138 5.91 -8.95 -8.41
N SER A 139 5.51 -10.14 -8.89
CA SER A 139 4.52 -10.32 -9.95
C SER A 139 3.46 -11.34 -9.53
N LEU A 140 2.21 -11.12 -9.97
CA LEU A 140 1.14 -12.13 -9.88
C LEU A 140 1.47 -13.40 -10.67
N ASP A 141 2.30 -13.29 -11.71
CA ASP A 141 2.76 -14.44 -12.52
C ASP A 141 3.82 -15.29 -11.76
N GLY A 142 4.19 -14.89 -10.54
CA GLY A 142 5.18 -15.57 -9.70
C GLY A 142 6.62 -15.12 -9.96
N GLY A 143 7.57 -15.93 -9.50
CA GLY A 143 9.02 -15.65 -9.57
C GLY A 143 9.60 -15.09 -8.28
N SER A 144 10.91 -14.83 -8.30
CA SER A 144 11.62 -14.23 -7.17
C SER A 144 11.38 -12.73 -7.09
N SER A 145 11.22 -12.21 -5.88
CA SER A 145 11.09 -10.77 -5.67
C SER A 145 12.40 -10.03 -5.97
N THR A 146 12.27 -8.83 -6.53
CA THR A 146 13.41 -7.97 -6.90
C THR A 146 13.59 -6.88 -5.86
N PHE A 147 14.81 -6.69 -5.37
CA PHE A 147 15.14 -5.54 -4.52
C PHE A 147 15.12 -4.25 -5.33
N VAL A 148 14.46 -3.22 -4.82
CA VAL A 148 14.38 -1.90 -5.47
C VAL A 148 15.25 -0.89 -4.74
N THR A 149 15.01 -0.68 -3.44
CA THR A 149 15.76 0.30 -2.62
C THR A 149 15.49 0.10 -1.13
N ASN A 150 16.39 0.52 -0.25
CA ASN A 150 16.12 0.63 1.18
C ASN A 150 15.11 1.76 1.46
N SER A 151 14.15 1.47 2.32
CA SER A 151 13.09 2.42 2.75
C SER A 151 12.71 2.13 4.20
N SER A 152 12.17 3.13 4.90
CA SER A 152 11.59 2.96 6.24
C SER A 152 10.08 2.67 6.23
N THR A 153 9.40 2.85 5.11
CA THR A 153 7.94 2.75 4.97
C THR A 153 7.52 2.23 3.59
N ASN A 154 6.20 2.20 3.33
CA ASN A 154 5.61 2.02 1.99
C ASN A 154 6.23 2.91 0.91
N ALA A 155 6.01 2.52 -0.34
CA ALA A 155 6.30 3.30 -1.53
C ALA A 155 5.07 3.41 -2.43
N MET A 156 5.09 4.41 -3.30
CA MET A 156 4.10 4.59 -4.37
C MET A 156 4.78 4.78 -5.71
N TYR A 157 4.14 4.26 -6.75
CA TYR A 157 4.52 4.55 -8.12
C TYR A 157 3.60 5.64 -8.69
N ALA A 158 4.18 6.66 -9.32
CA ALA A 158 3.44 7.66 -10.07
C ALA A 158 4.27 8.15 -11.25
N SER A 159 3.70 8.08 -12.46
CA SER A 159 4.24 8.71 -13.67
C SER A 159 5.74 8.41 -13.93
N GLY A 160 6.15 7.14 -13.85
CA GLY A 160 7.53 6.71 -14.06
C GLY A 160 8.48 6.99 -12.89
N HIS A 161 7.95 7.34 -11.72
CA HIS A 161 8.73 7.63 -10.52
C HIS A 161 8.29 6.79 -9.33
N LEU A 162 9.26 6.45 -8.50
CA LEU A 162 9.07 5.86 -7.18
C LEU A 162 9.12 6.97 -6.13
N LEU A 163 8.08 7.07 -5.31
CA LEU A 163 8.04 7.87 -4.10
C LEU A 163 8.23 6.96 -2.89
N TYR A 164 9.22 7.26 -2.04
CA TYR A 164 9.57 6.44 -0.89
C TYR A 164 10.22 7.27 0.22
N MET A 165 10.26 6.74 1.44
CA MET A 165 10.86 7.46 2.57
C MET A 165 12.21 6.88 2.99
N ARG A 166 13.15 7.77 3.28
CA ARG A 166 14.43 7.45 3.94
C ARG A 166 14.73 8.49 5.02
N GLY A 167 14.92 8.03 6.26
CA GLY A 167 15.25 8.93 7.38
C GLY A 167 14.24 10.05 7.61
N GLY A 168 12.94 9.78 7.44
CA GLY A 168 11.87 10.79 7.59
C GLY A 168 11.73 11.77 6.42
N THR A 169 12.54 11.62 5.37
CA THR A 169 12.46 12.42 4.14
C THR A 169 11.72 11.65 3.06
N LEU A 170 10.74 12.27 2.43
CA LEU A 170 10.08 11.77 1.23
C LEU A 170 10.95 12.10 0.01
N LEU A 171 11.38 11.05 -0.67
CA LEU A 171 12.20 11.10 -1.86
C LEU A 171 11.37 10.71 -3.08
N VAL A 172 11.75 11.25 -4.23
CA VAL A 172 11.29 10.80 -5.54
C VAL A 172 12.49 10.40 -6.40
N GLN A 173 12.37 9.31 -7.15
CA GLN A 173 13.42 8.84 -8.04
C GLN A 173 12.82 8.17 -9.27
N ARG A 174 13.50 8.26 -10.41
CA ARG A 174 13.04 7.61 -11.64
C ARG A 174 13.00 6.09 -11.43
N PHE A 175 11.91 5.48 -11.86
CA PHE A 175 11.68 4.05 -11.78
C PHE A 175 11.44 3.47 -13.17
N ASP A 176 12.23 2.47 -13.55
CA ASP A 176 12.04 1.70 -14.77
C ASP A 176 11.17 0.49 -14.46
N GLU A 177 9.94 0.51 -14.96
CA GLU A 177 8.97 -0.56 -14.76
C GLU A 177 9.39 -1.87 -15.43
N SER A 178 10.16 -1.82 -16.52
CA SER A 178 10.57 -3.02 -17.25
C SER A 178 11.63 -3.80 -16.48
N THR A 179 12.59 -3.10 -15.86
CA THR A 179 13.69 -3.70 -15.10
C THR A 179 13.44 -3.74 -13.59
N LEU A 180 12.37 -3.11 -13.11
CA LEU A 180 12.03 -2.96 -11.69
C LEU A 180 13.15 -2.30 -10.88
N SER A 181 13.78 -1.28 -11.44
CA SER A 181 14.93 -0.60 -10.83
C SER A 181 14.79 0.91 -10.83
N ILE A 182 15.46 1.54 -9.86
CA ILE A 182 15.59 3.00 -9.79
C ILE A 182 16.83 3.47 -10.55
N SER A 183 16.79 4.69 -11.08
CA SER A 183 17.91 5.31 -11.78
C SER A 183 18.01 6.81 -11.50
N GLY A 184 19.21 7.37 -11.73
CA GLY A 184 19.53 8.77 -11.41
C GLY A 184 19.62 9.04 -9.91
N ASP A 185 19.88 10.29 -9.54
CA ASP A 185 19.95 10.69 -8.14
C ASP A 185 18.53 10.92 -7.56
N PRO A 186 18.28 10.54 -6.30
CA PRO A 186 17.00 10.82 -5.64
C PRO A 186 16.84 12.32 -5.38
N LEU A 187 15.64 12.84 -5.60
CA LEU A 187 15.25 14.21 -5.26
C LEU A 187 14.46 14.22 -3.96
N SER A 188 14.86 15.05 -3.00
CA SER A 188 14.09 15.30 -1.78
C SER A 188 12.89 16.19 -2.06
N ILE A 189 11.70 15.70 -1.71
CA ILE A 189 10.45 16.45 -1.86
C ILE A 189 10.06 17.14 -0.56
N ALA A 190 10.15 16.44 0.56
CA ALA A 190 9.78 16.98 1.86
C ALA A 190 10.51 16.26 2.99
N GLU A 191 10.92 17.02 4.01
CA GLU A 191 11.45 16.50 5.27
C GLU A 191 10.35 16.47 6.34
N GLY A 192 10.51 15.64 7.37
CA GLY A 192 9.58 15.58 8.49
C GLY A 192 8.19 15.06 8.11
N VAL A 193 8.11 14.21 7.07
CA VAL A 193 6.88 13.52 6.70
C VAL A 193 6.54 12.52 7.80
N ILE A 194 5.30 12.56 8.27
CA ILE A 194 4.83 11.69 9.34
C ILE A 194 4.80 10.26 8.85
N ASN A 195 5.23 9.34 9.71
CA ASN A 195 4.98 7.92 9.53
C ASN A 195 4.32 7.34 10.78
N ASP A 196 3.46 6.36 10.57
CA ASP A 196 3.02 5.49 11.64
C ASP A 196 4.12 4.46 11.93
N ALA A 197 4.90 4.70 12.99
CA ALA A 197 6.02 3.84 13.36
C ALA A 197 5.59 2.40 13.72
N GLY A 198 4.39 2.21 14.27
CA GLY A 198 3.87 0.87 14.58
C GLY A 198 3.55 0.05 13.34
N PHE A 199 3.25 0.74 12.24
CA PHE A 199 2.75 0.15 11.00
C PHE A 199 3.69 0.33 9.80
N SER A 200 4.78 1.08 9.95
CA SER A 200 5.74 1.45 8.88
C SER A 200 5.03 1.99 7.64
N LEU A 201 4.09 2.91 7.87
CA LEU A 201 3.31 3.57 6.82
C LEU A 201 3.63 5.07 6.84
N GLY A 202 4.18 5.58 5.75
CA GLY A 202 4.37 7.00 5.51
C GLY A 202 3.06 7.63 5.05
N VAL A 203 2.77 8.83 5.56
CA VAL A 203 1.52 9.55 5.26
C VAL A 203 1.72 10.40 4.01
N PHE A 204 1.70 9.74 2.85
CA PHE A 204 1.73 10.38 1.53
C PHE A 204 0.88 9.60 0.52
N SER A 205 0.39 10.32 -0.49
CA SER A 205 -0.37 9.78 -1.62
C SER A 205 0.02 10.49 -2.91
N ALA A 206 0.21 9.74 -3.99
CA ALA A 206 0.52 10.27 -5.30
C ALA A 206 -0.47 9.76 -6.35
N SER A 207 -0.82 10.62 -7.31
CA SER A 207 -1.65 10.28 -8.45
C SER A 207 -0.81 10.15 -9.73
N GLN A 208 -1.33 9.40 -10.72
CA GLN A 208 -0.68 9.26 -12.02
C GLN A 208 -0.64 10.54 -12.87
N ASN A 209 -1.38 11.57 -12.48
CA ASN A 209 -1.35 12.90 -13.11
C ASN A 209 -0.46 13.90 -12.35
N GLY A 210 0.37 13.44 -11.41
CA GLY A 210 1.40 14.25 -10.78
C GLY A 210 0.93 15.07 -9.57
N ILE A 211 -0.22 14.76 -8.97
CA ILE A 211 -0.65 15.35 -7.70
C ILE A 211 -0.04 14.55 -6.57
N LEU A 212 0.61 15.25 -5.63
CA LEU A 212 1.19 14.68 -4.42
C LEU A 212 0.53 15.34 -3.20
N ALA A 213 0.04 14.52 -2.29
CA ALA A 213 -0.39 14.92 -0.96
C ALA A 213 0.47 14.23 0.10
N TYR A 214 0.89 14.94 1.13
CA TYR A 214 1.66 14.39 2.24
C TYR A 214 1.38 15.16 3.52
N GLN A 215 1.62 14.52 4.66
CA GLN A 215 1.46 15.14 5.97
C GLN A 215 2.82 15.28 6.66
N THR A 216 3.15 16.51 7.06
CA THR A 216 4.34 16.82 7.87
C THR A 216 3.97 17.13 9.31
N GLY A 217 4.89 16.90 10.24
CA GLY A 217 4.75 17.35 11.63
C GLY A 217 5.01 16.25 12.66
N VAL A 218 4.52 16.47 13.88
CA VAL A 218 4.64 15.55 15.02
C VAL A 218 3.24 15.09 15.39
N GLY A 219 2.68 14.12 14.63
CA GLY A 219 1.26 13.74 14.72
C GLY A 219 1.04 12.33 15.26
N ILE A 220 0.25 12.25 16.33
CA ILE A 220 -0.26 11.04 16.97
C ILE A 220 -1.36 10.41 16.09
N ALA A 221 -1.38 9.07 16.00
CA ALA A 221 -2.18 8.27 15.08
C ALA A 221 -3.67 8.66 14.96
N GLY A 222 -4.17 8.71 13.73
CA GLY A 222 -5.58 8.84 13.38
C GLY A 222 -5.75 9.06 11.88
N ALA A 223 -6.16 8.03 11.12
CA ALA A 223 -6.52 8.20 9.73
C ALA A 223 -8.02 8.51 9.62
N ARG A 224 -8.38 9.59 8.93
CA ARG A 224 -9.78 9.90 8.56
C ARG A 224 -9.86 9.91 7.03
N LEU A 225 -10.70 9.06 6.48
CA LEU A 225 -11.00 9.08 5.05
C LEU A 225 -11.84 10.32 4.75
N ILE A 226 -11.26 11.25 3.98
CA ILE A 226 -11.98 12.40 3.40
C ILE A 226 -12.11 12.09 1.91
N ILE A 227 -13.33 11.80 1.47
CA ILE A 227 -13.66 11.74 0.05
C ILE A 227 -14.18 13.13 -0.30
N THR A 228 -13.39 13.90 -1.06
CA THR A 228 -13.79 15.20 -1.61
C THR A 228 -14.39 15.06 -3.00
#